data_AF-A0A7M1AXU7-F1
#
_entry.id   AF-A0A7M1AXU7-F1
#
_cell.length_a   1.000
_cell.length_b   1.000
_cell.length_c   1.000
_cell.angle_alpha   90.00
_cell.angle_beta   90.00
_cell.angle_gamma   90.00
#
_symmetry.space_group_name_H-M   'P 1'
#
loop_
_entity.id
_entity.type
_entity.pdbx_description
1 polymer ?
#
loop_
_entity_poly.entity_id
_entity_poly.type
_entity_poly.pdbx_seq_one_letter_code
_entity_poly.pdbx_strand_id
1 'polypeptide(L)'
;MLNGFDKIINRLKMQEEFYSSAWEVEVASFYLNKGYQVEFIEEGKDKSPDLKITTDENKTFWAECKCRDIYTERDKKINKFWDDLESALLRNLGPNKINAFIIIKSLRDPEAKELDTLKTFLFTCINSACKSIKKIHSFIEPITKNYEIAITILSQPDEEITSSSLTFNLSEKLDRMKHSCDFQINQNNKPIIKNPIFIGFKNVKESDKVSGIIDGFKKAVKQLPEEGPGVVWIKVPDNAWNDNLEKSFLEAEALLKSKFTKGQNTRVNVVHLLTRLIHKIENEENNGLSYKPLVLSVENKNPKVNFLEN
;
A
#
# COMPACT_ATOMS: atom_id res chain seq x y z
N MET A 1 -3.83 3.52 -35.81
CA MET A 1 -4.56 3.38 -34.54
C MET A 1 -4.18 2.02 -33.98
N LEU A 2 -3.86 1.89 -32.69
CA LEU A 2 -3.49 0.60 -32.09
C LEU A 2 -4.68 -0.35 -32.12
N ASN A 3 -4.48 -1.57 -32.61
CA ASN A 3 -5.56 -2.57 -32.65
C ASN A 3 -6.05 -2.85 -31.23
N GLY A 4 -7.36 -2.79 -31.03
CA GLY A 4 -8.01 -3.02 -29.73
C GLY A 4 -8.03 -1.82 -28.76
N PHE A 5 -7.35 -0.71 -29.08
CA PHE A 5 -7.22 0.42 -28.15
C PHE A 5 -8.55 1.16 -27.86
N ASP A 6 -9.49 1.18 -28.81
CA ASP A 6 -10.79 1.83 -28.63
C ASP A 6 -11.56 1.30 -27.41
N LYS A 7 -11.35 0.03 -27.06
CA LYS A 7 -11.99 -0.59 -25.89
C LYS A 7 -11.34 -0.14 -24.58
N ILE A 8 -10.02 0.06 -24.59
CA ILE A 8 -9.28 0.62 -23.46
C ILE A 8 -9.74 2.05 -23.14
N ILE A 9 -10.09 2.85 -24.15
CA ILE A 9 -10.61 4.21 -23.96
C ILE A 9 -11.85 4.22 -23.05
N ASN A 10 -12.73 3.23 -23.17
CA ASN A 10 -13.93 3.16 -22.32
C ASN A 10 -13.56 2.77 -20.88
N ARG A 11 -12.64 1.81 -20.70
CA ARG A 11 -12.17 1.39 -19.37
C ARG A 11 -11.41 2.51 -18.63
N LEU A 12 -10.66 3.33 -19.36
CA LEU A 12 -10.02 4.54 -18.85
C LEU A 12 -11.01 5.63 -18.40
N LYS A 13 -12.30 5.54 -18.73
CA LYS A 13 -13.33 6.46 -18.22
C LYS A 13 -13.98 5.94 -16.93
N MET A 14 -13.78 4.67 -16.58
CA MET A 14 -14.38 4.03 -15.42
C MET A 14 -13.41 4.07 -14.25
N GLN A 15 -13.80 4.71 -13.13
CA GLN A 15 -12.92 4.93 -11.97
C GLN A 15 -12.33 3.61 -11.42
N GLU A 16 -13.12 2.55 -11.40
CA GLU A 16 -12.73 1.24 -10.86
C GLU A 16 -11.72 0.50 -11.75
N GLU A 17 -11.70 0.80 -13.05
CA GLU A 17 -10.80 0.16 -14.02
C GLU A 17 -9.65 1.07 -14.48
N PHE A 18 -9.71 2.36 -14.12
CA PHE A 18 -8.77 3.36 -14.60
C PHE A 18 -7.31 2.95 -14.40
N TYR A 19 -6.94 2.53 -13.19
CA TYR A 19 -5.54 2.23 -12.87
C TYR A 19 -5.01 0.97 -13.56
N SER A 20 -5.84 -0.07 -13.70
CA SER A 20 -5.45 -1.28 -14.43
C SER A 20 -5.31 -1.00 -15.92
N SER A 21 -6.28 -0.32 -16.52
CA SER A 21 -6.23 0.05 -17.94
C SER A 21 -5.11 1.04 -18.25
N ALA A 22 -4.87 2.04 -17.39
CA ALA A 22 -3.74 2.96 -17.56
C ALA A 22 -2.39 2.23 -17.48
N TRP A 23 -2.31 1.17 -16.66
CA TRP A 23 -1.12 0.33 -16.60
C TRP A 23 -0.90 -0.47 -17.88
N GLU A 24 -1.95 -1.07 -18.46
CA GLU A 24 -1.86 -1.76 -19.76
C GLU A 24 -1.36 -0.80 -20.86
N VAL A 25 -1.86 0.44 -20.88
CA VAL A 25 -1.40 1.47 -21.84
C VAL A 25 0.06 1.86 -21.63
N GLU A 26 0.50 1.96 -20.37
CA GLU A 26 1.89 2.26 -20.04
C GLU A 26 2.84 1.16 -20.54
N VAL A 27 2.48 -0.12 -20.34
CA VAL A 27 3.23 -1.27 -20.85
C VAL A 27 3.23 -1.31 -22.38
N ALA A 28 2.08 -1.06 -23.02
CA ALA A 28 1.99 -0.96 -24.47
C ALA A 28 2.90 0.14 -25.02
N SER A 29 2.90 1.32 -24.40
CA SER A 29 3.76 2.44 -24.78
C SER A 29 5.25 2.08 -24.65
N PHE A 30 5.64 1.32 -23.63
CA PHE A 30 7.01 0.84 -23.48
C PHE A 30 7.47 0.03 -24.70
N TYR A 31 6.64 -0.92 -25.18
CA TYR A 31 6.98 -1.75 -26.35
C TYR A 31 6.92 -0.97 -27.66
N LEU A 32 5.97 -0.04 -27.82
CA LEU A 32 5.91 0.83 -28.99
C LEU A 32 7.17 1.70 -29.12
N ASN A 33 7.67 2.22 -28.00
CA ASN A 33 8.92 2.99 -27.96
C ASN A 33 10.16 2.15 -28.30
N LYS A 34 10.05 0.82 -28.27
CA LYS A 34 11.07 -0.11 -28.76
C LYS A 34 10.93 -0.44 -30.25
N GLY A 35 9.93 0.11 -30.94
CA GLY A 35 9.64 -0.16 -32.34
C GLY A 35 8.80 -1.41 -32.58
N TYR A 36 8.25 -2.03 -31.53
CA TYR A 36 7.43 -3.23 -31.66
C TYR A 36 5.98 -2.87 -31.99
N GLN A 37 5.27 -3.79 -32.61
CA GLN A 37 3.82 -3.68 -32.80
C GLN A 37 3.11 -4.22 -31.57
N VAL A 38 2.04 -3.54 -31.15
CA VAL A 38 1.23 -3.91 -29.98
C VAL A 38 -0.24 -4.00 -30.38
N GLU A 39 -0.87 -5.10 -29.99
CA GLU A 39 -2.29 -5.37 -30.13
C GLU A 39 -2.88 -5.62 -28.74
N PHE A 40 -3.92 -4.88 -28.37
CA PHE A 40 -4.69 -5.13 -27.15
C PHE A 40 -5.66 -6.28 -27.41
N ILE A 41 -5.58 -7.33 -26.59
CA ILE A 41 -6.47 -8.49 -26.68
C ILE A 41 -7.67 -8.26 -25.78
N GLU A 42 -8.85 -8.54 -26.31
CA GLU A 42 -10.09 -8.46 -25.54
C GLU A 42 -10.28 -9.71 -24.68
N GLU A 43 -10.55 -9.52 -23.39
CA GLU A 43 -10.97 -10.60 -22.51
C GLU A 43 -12.32 -11.17 -23.00
N GLY A 44 -12.26 -12.36 -23.58
CA GLY A 44 -13.43 -13.14 -23.95
C GLY A 44 -13.98 -13.96 -22.77
N LYS A 45 -14.68 -15.06 -23.08
CA LYS A 45 -15.08 -16.05 -22.06
C LYS A 45 -13.88 -16.84 -21.52
N ASP A 46 -12.83 -16.95 -22.32
CA ASP A 46 -11.59 -17.61 -21.96
C ASP A 46 -10.57 -16.61 -21.42
N LYS A 47 -9.70 -17.07 -20.53
CA LYS A 47 -8.62 -16.25 -19.99
C LYS A 47 -7.58 -15.99 -21.08
N SER A 48 -7.52 -14.75 -21.54
CA SER A 48 -6.56 -14.26 -22.52
C SER A 48 -5.55 -13.32 -21.86
N PRO A 49 -4.36 -13.15 -22.45
CA PRO A 49 -3.43 -12.13 -22.01
C PRO A 49 -3.94 -10.73 -22.41
N ASP A 50 -3.47 -9.67 -21.75
CA ASP A 50 -3.86 -8.30 -22.09
C ASP A 50 -3.30 -7.82 -23.44
N LEU A 51 -2.04 -8.18 -23.76
CA LEU A 51 -1.32 -7.67 -24.91
C LEU A 51 -0.70 -8.80 -25.73
N LYS A 52 -0.69 -8.60 -27.05
CA LYS A 52 0.16 -9.32 -28.01
C LYS A 52 1.17 -8.34 -28.60
N ILE A 53 2.42 -8.76 -28.61
CA ILE A 53 3.54 -7.94 -29.06
C ILE A 53 4.25 -8.67 -30.20
N THR A 54 4.51 -7.96 -31.28
CA THR A 54 5.25 -8.47 -32.44
C THR A 54 6.50 -7.61 -32.65
N THR A 55 7.67 -8.23 -32.65
CA THR A 55 8.95 -7.56 -32.90
C THR A 55 9.09 -7.16 -34.37
N ASP A 56 10.10 -6.35 -34.67
CA ASP A 56 10.54 -6.03 -36.03
C ASP A 56 10.93 -7.28 -36.85
N GLU A 57 11.42 -8.33 -36.18
CA GLU A 57 11.71 -9.64 -36.76
C GLU A 57 10.47 -10.54 -36.91
N ASN A 58 9.25 -10.01 -36.77
CA ASN A 58 7.97 -10.74 -36.80
C ASN A 58 7.81 -11.83 -35.72
N LYS A 59 8.59 -11.77 -34.64
CA LYS A 59 8.46 -12.71 -33.51
C LYS A 59 7.36 -12.23 -32.59
N THR A 60 6.48 -13.13 -32.17
CA THR A 60 5.33 -12.78 -31.34
C THR A 60 5.49 -13.30 -29.92
N PHE A 61 5.07 -12.48 -28.96
CA PHE A 61 4.95 -12.85 -27.56
C PHE A 61 3.76 -12.17 -26.90
N TRP A 62 3.40 -12.63 -25.71
CA TRP A 62 2.24 -12.12 -24.97
C TRP A 62 2.68 -11.45 -23.69
N ALA A 63 2.04 -10.34 -23.33
CA ALA A 63 2.25 -9.69 -22.05
C ALA A 63 0.94 -9.62 -21.26
N GLU A 64 1.05 -9.94 -19.98
CA GLU A 64 -0.03 -9.86 -19.03
C GLU A 64 0.27 -8.81 -17.96
N CYS A 65 -0.64 -7.88 -17.76
CA CYS A 65 -0.47 -6.70 -16.93
C CYS A 65 -1.29 -6.86 -15.64
N LYS A 66 -0.64 -6.73 -14.48
CA LYS A 66 -1.30 -6.72 -13.17
C LYS A 66 -0.99 -5.44 -12.43
N CYS A 67 -2.03 -4.65 -12.19
CA CYS A 67 -1.96 -3.57 -11.21
C CYS A 67 -2.25 -4.15 -9.83
N ARG A 68 -1.27 -4.13 -8.94
CA ARG A 68 -1.43 -4.67 -7.59
C ARG A 68 -2.09 -3.63 -6.68
N ASP A 69 -2.99 -4.07 -5.82
CA ASP A 69 -3.45 -3.27 -4.69
C ASP A 69 -2.33 -3.02 -3.66
N ILE A 70 -2.37 -1.85 -3.02
CA ILE A 70 -1.45 -1.48 -1.94
C ILE A 70 -1.58 -2.47 -0.76
N TYR A 71 -2.81 -2.90 -0.48
CA TYR A 71 -3.16 -3.68 0.69
C TYR A 71 -3.71 -5.06 0.31
N THR A 72 -3.32 -6.08 1.06
CA THR A 72 -3.98 -7.40 0.98
C THR A 72 -5.40 -7.34 1.54
N GLU A 73 -6.25 -8.34 1.25
CA GLU A 73 -7.60 -8.40 1.84
C GLU A 73 -7.60 -8.42 3.38
N ARG A 74 -6.56 -9.04 3.98
CA ARG A 74 -6.31 -8.95 5.42
C ARG A 74 -6.07 -7.50 5.83
N ASP A 75 -5.12 -6.84 5.18
CA ASP A 75 -4.72 -5.46 5.54
C ASP A 75 -5.86 -4.46 5.29
N LYS A 76 -6.67 -4.64 4.23
CA LYS A 76 -7.88 -3.85 3.98
C LYS A 76 -8.88 -3.96 5.13
N LYS A 77 -9.14 -5.18 5.63
CA LYS A 77 -10.04 -5.41 6.78
C LYS A 77 -9.52 -4.76 8.06
N ILE A 78 -8.22 -4.92 8.32
CA ILE A 78 -7.56 -4.33 9.49
C ILE A 78 -7.60 -2.80 9.42
N ASN A 79 -7.26 -2.21 8.27
CA ASN A 79 -7.30 -0.76 8.07
C ASN A 79 -8.71 -0.21 8.27
N LYS A 80 -9.74 -0.88 7.71
CA LYS A 80 -11.13 -0.51 7.92
C LYS A 80 -11.53 -0.54 9.39
N PHE A 81 -11.12 -1.58 10.13
CA PHE A 81 -11.38 -1.66 11.57
C PHE A 81 -10.77 -0.46 12.31
N TRP A 82 -9.52 -0.11 11.99
CA TRP A 82 -8.85 1.05 12.59
C TRP A 82 -9.47 2.38 12.17
N ASP A 83 -9.88 2.54 10.91
CA ASP A 83 -10.62 3.72 10.43
C ASP A 83 -11.91 3.94 11.23
N ASP A 84 -12.69 2.88 11.42
CA ASP A 84 -13.96 2.94 12.13
C ASP A 84 -13.75 3.24 13.63
N LEU A 85 -12.70 2.68 14.24
CA LEU A 85 -12.33 2.95 15.64
C LEU A 85 -11.81 4.39 15.81
N GLU A 86 -10.86 4.81 14.97
CA GLU A 86 -10.31 6.17 14.96
C GLU A 86 -11.41 7.21 14.82
N SER A 87 -12.31 7.01 13.87
CA SER A 87 -13.45 7.89 13.64
C SER A 87 -14.38 7.97 14.85
N ALA A 88 -14.62 6.85 15.54
CA ALA A 88 -15.42 6.83 16.75
C ALA A 88 -14.73 7.54 17.92
N LEU A 89 -13.43 7.36 18.10
CA LEU A 89 -12.64 8.07 19.11
C LEU A 89 -12.66 9.57 18.84
N LEU A 90 -12.35 10.02 17.62
CA LEU A 90 -12.34 11.45 17.30
C LEU A 90 -13.72 12.11 17.49
N ARG A 91 -14.81 11.44 17.10
CA ARG A 91 -16.18 11.94 17.31
C ARG A 91 -16.56 12.07 18.79
N ASN A 92 -15.94 11.28 19.67
CA ASN A 92 -16.21 11.34 21.10
C ASN A 92 -15.26 12.31 21.83
N LEU A 93 -13.97 12.27 21.51
CA LEU A 93 -12.93 13.04 22.21
C LEU A 93 -12.89 14.50 21.76
N GLY A 94 -13.11 14.76 20.47
CA GLY A 94 -13.03 16.10 19.88
C GLY A 94 -14.02 17.09 20.48
N PRO A 95 -15.34 16.81 20.50
CA PRO A 95 -16.34 17.71 21.09
C PRO A 95 -16.12 17.98 22.58
N ASN A 96 -15.55 17.00 23.30
CA ASN A 96 -15.22 17.11 24.72
C ASN A 96 -13.84 17.72 24.97
N LYS A 97 -13.11 18.09 23.89
CA LYS A 97 -11.79 18.74 23.93
C LYS A 97 -10.78 17.98 24.80
N ILE A 98 -10.84 16.65 24.72
CA ILE A 98 -9.98 15.79 25.52
C ILE A 98 -8.56 15.81 24.93
N ASN A 99 -7.59 16.17 25.77
CA ASN A 99 -6.17 16.18 25.41
C ASN A 99 -5.55 14.82 25.72
N ALA A 100 -5.40 13.97 24.71
CA ALA A 100 -5.03 12.57 24.93
C ALA A 100 -3.96 12.07 23.95
N PHE A 101 -3.12 11.20 24.50
CA PHE A 101 -2.22 10.33 23.75
C PHE A 101 -2.65 8.88 23.96
N ILE A 102 -3.05 8.22 22.88
CA ILE A 102 -3.65 6.88 22.91
C ILE A 102 -2.85 5.98 21.97
N ILE A 103 -2.31 4.88 22.49
CA ILE A 103 -1.70 3.82 21.70
C ILE A 103 -2.50 2.54 21.89
N ILE A 104 -2.83 1.88 20.78
CA ILE A 104 -3.55 0.62 20.77
C ILE A 104 -2.72 -0.39 19.97
N LYS A 105 -2.27 -1.44 20.63
CA LYS A 105 -1.55 -2.55 20.02
C LYS A 105 -2.44 -3.78 19.99
N SER A 106 -2.65 -4.34 18.80
CA SER A 106 -3.33 -5.61 18.66
C SER A 106 -2.36 -6.77 18.89
N LEU A 107 -2.80 -7.75 19.67
CA LEU A 107 -2.10 -9.02 19.91
C LEU A 107 -2.57 -10.11 18.94
N ARG A 108 -3.64 -9.83 18.20
CA ARG A 108 -4.20 -10.63 17.09
C ARG A 108 -4.71 -9.71 15.98
N ASP A 109 -5.06 -10.28 14.84
CA ASP A 109 -5.74 -9.52 13.80
C ASP A 109 -7.13 -9.10 14.30
N PRO A 110 -7.48 -7.80 14.27
CA PRO A 110 -8.77 -7.34 14.76
C PRO A 110 -9.92 -7.89 13.91
N GLU A 111 -11.02 -8.24 14.56
CA GLU A 111 -12.25 -8.68 13.90
C GLU A 111 -13.36 -7.63 14.05
N ALA A 112 -14.17 -7.44 13.00
CA ALA A 112 -15.24 -6.44 12.99
C ALA A 112 -16.20 -6.53 14.20
N LYS A 113 -16.47 -7.74 14.70
CA LYS A 113 -17.35 -7.98 15.85
C LYS A 113 -16.80 -7.44 17.18
N GLU A 114 -15.49 -7.18 17.27
CA GLU A 114 -14.84 -6.70 18.49
C GLU A 114 -14.91 -5.18 18.63
N LEU A 115 -15.27 -4.49 17.54
CA LEU A 115 -15.13 -3.05 17.42
C LEU A 115 -15.91 -2.29 18.51
N ASP A 116 -17.16 -2.65 18.75
CA ASP A 116 -18.01 -1.92 19.70
C ASP A 116 -17.64 -2.20 21.16
N THR A 117 -17.20 -3.43 21.45
CA THR A 117 -16.64 -3.80 22.75
C THR A 117 -15.38 -2.98 23.05
N LEU A 118 -14.46 -2.92 22.09
CA LEU A 118 -13.21 -2.16 22.23
C LEU A 118 -13.47 -0.65 22.38
N LYS A 119 -14.39 -0.07 21.60
CA LYS A 119 -14.82 1.33 21.76
C LYS A 119 -15.30 1.61 23.18
N THR A 120 -16.21 0.78 23.69
CA THR A 120 -16.80 0.94 25.03
C THR A 120 -15.73 0.87 26.11
N PHE A 121 -14.80 -0.08 25.97
CA PHE A 121 -13.67 -0.21 26.89
C PHE A 121 -12.76 1.02 26.86
N LEU A 122 -12.37 1.48 25.67
CA LEU A 122 -11.52 2.67 25.50
C LEU A 122 -12.16 3.92 26.12
N PHE A 123 -13.45 4.18 25.88
CA PHE A 123 -14.14 5.32 26.49
C PHE A 123 -14.14 5.23 28.03
N THR A 124 -14.31 4.03 28.58
CA THR A 124 -14.24 3.82 30.03
C THR A 124 -12.84 4.11 30.57
N CYS A 125 -11.80 3.61 29.90
CA CYS A 125 -10.40 3.85 30.27
C CYS A 125 -10.03 5.33 30.19
N ILE A 126 -10.44 6.02 29.11
CA ILE A 126 -10.17 7.45 28.92
C ILE A 126 -10.85 8.27 30.02
N ASN A 127 -12.13 8.03 30.29
CA ASN A 127 -12.86 8.74 31.36
C ASN A 127 -12.24 8.50 32.74
N SER A 128 -11.70 7.31 32.99
CA SER A 128 -10.95 7.01 34.21
C SER A 128 -9.61 7.77 34.26
N ALA A 129 -8.86 7.79 33.16
CA ALA A 129 -7.57 8.47 33.04
C ALA A 129 -7.67 10.00 33.13
N CYS A 130 -8.81 10.61 32.77
CA CYS A 130 -9.07 12.05 32.94
C CYS A 130 -8.89 12.54 34.39
N LYS A 131 -8.88 11.65 35.38
CA LYS A 131 -8.62 11.97 36.79
C LYS A 131 -7.12 12.10 37.13
N SER A 132 -6.21 11.79 36.20
CA SER A 132 -4.76 11.75 36.45
C SER A 132 -3.95 12.20 35.24
N ILE A 133 -3.79 13.52 35.10
CA ILE A 133 -3.02 14.14 34.02
C ILE A 133 -1.54 13.74 34.07
N LYS A 134 -0.93 13.58 32.89
CA LYS A 134 0.48 13.22 32.64
C LYS A 134 0.92 11.87 33.21
N LYS A 135 -0.03 11.04 33.66
CA LYS A 135 0.23 9.66 34.06
C LYS A 135 -0.08 8.73 32.89
N ILE A 136 0.84 7.81 32.61
CA ILE A 136 0.59 6.73 31.65
C ILE A 136 -0.27 5.66 32.34
N HIS A 137 -1.38 5.33 31.72
CA HIS A 137 -2.24 4.23 32.11
C HIS A 137 -2.16 3.13 31.06
N SER A 138 -1.68 1.95 31.47
CA SER A 138 -1.59 0.78 30.59
C SER A 138 -2.66 -0.25 30.97
N PHE A 139 -3.32 -0.79 29.97
CA PHE A 139 -4.42 -1.75 30.11
C PHE A 139 -4.25 -2.91 29.13
N ILE A 140 -4.81 -4.06 29.52
CA ILE A 140 -5.14 -5.14 28.59
C ILE A 140 -6.66 -5.17 28.51
N GLU A 141 -7.21 -5.18 27.30
CA GLU A 141 -8.66 -5.29 27.11
C GLU A 141 -9.16 -6.58 27.78
N PRO A 142 -10.18 -6.52 28.65
CA PRO A 142 -10.46 -7.62 29.57
C PRO A 142 -11.24 -8.79 28.96
N ILE A 143 -12.04 -8.56 27.91
CA ILE A 143 -12.97 -9.55 27.37
C ILE A 143 -12.27 -10.49 26.39
N THR A 144 -11.68 -9.94 25.33
CA THR A 144 -10.96 -10.72 24.33
C THR A 144 -9.48 -10.84 24.63
N LYS A 145 -8.91 -9.88 25.39
CA LYS A 145 -7.46 -9.78 25.66
C LYS A 145 -6.63 -9.70 24.38
N ASN A 146 -7.24 -9.20 23.31
CA ASN A 146 -6.58 -9.05 22.02
C ASN A 146 -5.89 -7.68 21.87
N TYR A 147 -5.99 -6.79 22.87
CA TYR A 147 -5.49 -5.42 22.76
C TYR A 147 -4.73 -4.98 24.02
N GLU A 148 -3.53 -4.45 23.81
CA GLU A 148 -2.77 -3.68 24.79
C GLU A 148 -2.99 -2.19 24.49
N ILE A 149 -3.33 -1.43 25.53
CA ILE A 149 -3.72 -0.03 25.39
C ILE A 149 -2.88 0.81 26.35
N ALA A 150 -2.29 1.88 25.86
CA ALA A 150 -1.66 2.91 26.67
C ALA A 150 -2.36 4.24 26.44
N ILE A 151 -2.82 4.89 27.52
CA ILE A 151 -3.50 6.18 27.48
C ILE A 151 -2.78 7.15 28.42
N THR A 152 -2.54 8.36 27.96
CA THR A 152 -2.08 9.49 28.78
C THR A 152 -2.93 10.70 28.48
N ILE A 153 -3.48 11.33 29.52
CA ILE A 153 -4.13 12.63 29.40
C ILE A 153 -3.05 13.70 29.51
N LEU A 154 -2.91 14.53 28.48
CA LEU A 154 -1.79 15.43 28.33
C LEU A 154 -1.95 16.72 29.17
N SER A 155 -3.18 17.23 29.23
CA SER A 155 -3.54 18.49 29.86
C SER A 155 -5.05 18.57 30.11
N GLN A 156 -5.52 19.62 30.79
CA GLN A 156 -6.95 19.90 30.96
C GLN A 156 -7.58 20.35 29.63
N PRO A 157 -8.89 20.15 29.40
CA PRO A 157 -9.57 20.66 28.21
C PRO A 157 -9.32 22.15 27.96
N ASP A 158 -9.16 22.54 26.69
CA ASP A 158 -8.81 23.90 26.25
C ASP A 158 -7.47 24.47 26.77
N GLU A 159 -6.69 23.72 27.54
CA GLU A 159 -5.40 24.18 28.05
C GLU A 159 -4.41 24.44 26.90
N GLU A 160 -3.81 25.63 26.91
CA GLU A 160 -2.82 26.06 25.93
C GLU A 160 -1.46 25.44 26.21
N ILE A 161 -0.99 24.63 25.28
CA ILE A 161 0.34 24.03 25.34
C ILE A 161 1.27 24.86 24.46
N THR A 162 2.14 25.65 25.10
CA THR A 162 3.23 26.32 24.39
C THR A 162 4.39 25.35 24.23
N SER A 163 4.64 24.89 23.00
CA SER A 163 5.78 24.02 22.71
C SER A 163 6.31 24.26 21.30
N SER A 164 7.64 24.24 21.16
CA SER A 164 8.32 24.27 19.86
C SER A 164 8.27 22.93 19.13
N SER A 165 7.98 21.83 19.82
CA SER A 165 7.91 20.50 19.24
C SER A 165 7.03 19.55 20.06
N LEU A 166 6.54 18.50 19.40
CA LEU A 166 5.84 17.39 20.03
C LEU A 166 6.64 16.12 19.73
N THR A 167 7.25 15.54 20.75
CA THR A 167 8.11 14.35 20.61
C THR A 167 7.53 13.18 21.39
N PHE A 168 7.43 12.04 20.74
CA PHE A 168 6.93 10.80 21.33
C PHE A 168 8.03 9.73 21.29
N ASN A 169 8.41 9.23 22.46
CA ASN A 169 9.37 8.14 22.57
C ASN A 169 8.60 6.83 22.64
N LEU A 170 8.63 6.07 21.55
CA LEU A 170 7.96 4.78 21.44
C LEU A 170 8.99 3.66 21.39
N SER A 171 8.71 2.55 22.07
CA SER A 171 9.56 1.35 22.02
C SER A 171 9.50 0.63 20.67
N GLU A 172 8.43 0.87 19.90
CA GLU A 172 8.17 0.23 18.62
C GLU A 172 7.63 1.26 17.62
N LYS A 173 7.91 1.05 16.32
CA LYS A 173 7.31 1.85 15.24
C LYS A 173 5.83 1.48 15.10
N LEU A 174 4.96 2.48 15.13
CA LEU A 174 3.52 2.32 14.88
C LEU A 174 3.26 2.08 13.39
N ASP A 175 2.23 1.31 13.09
CA ASP A 175 1.83 1.03 11.70
C ASP A 175 0.92 2.13 11.15
N ARG A 176 0.18 2.81 12.04
CA ARG A 176 -0.68 3.94 11.72
C ARG A 176 -0.66 4.95 12.85
N MET A 177 -0.72 6.23 12.52
CA MET A 177 -0.86 7.31 13.48
C MET A 177 -1.79 8.40 12.95
N LYS A 178 -2.56 8.98 13.86
CA LYS A 178 -3.42 10.13 13.62
C LYS A 178 -3.14 11.18 14.67
N HIS A 179 -3.01 12.42 14.22
CA HIS A 179 -2.87 13.58 15.08
C HIS A 179 -3.94 14.62 14.70
N SER A 180 -4.55 15.22 15.71
CA SER A 180 -5.53 16.31 15.56
C SER A 180 -5.29 17.31 16.67
N CYS A 181 -5.17 18.59 16.33
CA CYS A 181 -5.05 19.67 17.30
C CYS A 181 -5.43 21.00 16.63
N ASP A 182 -5.78 22.00 17.45
CA ASP A 182 -5.82 23.38 16.98
C ASP A 182 -4.43 23.98 17.13
N PHE A 183 -3.94 24.62 16.07
CA PHE A 183 -2.62 25.26 16.04
C PHE A 183 -2.78 26.76 15.80
N GLN A 184 -2.11 27.56 16.62
CA GLN A 184 -2.13 29.02 16.52
C GLN A 184 -0.74 29.60 16.79
N ILE A 185 -0.45 30.79 16.26
CA ILE A 185 0.73 31.57 16.61
C ILE A 185 0.26 32.75 17.46
N ASN A 186 0.85 32.93 18.65
CA ASN A 186 0.49 34.02 19.53
C ASN A 186 1.17 35.35 19.15
N GLN A 187 0.83 36.42 19.86
CA GLN A 187 1.39 37.77 19.66
C GLN A 187 2.92 37.83 19.81
N ASN A 188 3.53 36.87 20.51
CA ASN A 188 4.98 36.75 20.70
C ASN A 188 5.64 35.83 19.66
N ASN A 189 4.94 35.52 18.56
CA ASN A 189 5.38 34.60 17.50
C ASN A 189 5.72 33.18 18.00
N LYS A 190 5.09 32.74 19.10
CA LYS A 190 5.25 31.38 19.63
C LYS A 190 4.09 30.48 19.21
N PRO A 191 4.36 29.24 18.79
CA PRO A 191 3.32 28.26 18.51
C PRO A 191 2.58 27.85 19.78
N ILE A 192 1.25 27.79 19.68
CA ILE A 192 0.33 27.30 20.70
C ILE A 192 -0.44 26.12 20.09
N ILE A 193 -0.49 25.04 20.85
CA ILE A 193 -1.28 23.85 20.53
C ILE A 193 -2.43 23.77 21.53
N LYS A 194 -3.66 23.59 21.05
CA LYS A 194 -4.84 23.27 21.86
C LYS A 194 -5.44 21.96 21.41
N ASN A 195 -6.11 21.30 22.34
CA ASN A 195 -6.94 20.14 22.05
C ASN A 195 -6.17 18.97 21.37
N PRO A 196 -4.87 18.67 21.69
CA PRO A 196 -4.15 17.61 20.99
C PRO A 196 -4.71 16.22 21.30
N ILE A 197 -5.07 15.52 20.23
CA ILE A 197 -5.41 14.11 20.22
C ILE A 197 -4.40 13.39 19.34
N PHE A 198 -3.68 12.44 19.93
CA PHE A 198 -2.83 11.50 19.22
C PHE A 198 -3.40 10.10 19.38
N ILE A 199 -3.57 9.38 18.26
CA ILE A 199 -4.00 7.99 18.23
C ILE A 199 -2.98 7.20 17.40
N GLY A 200 -2.36 6.21 18.00
CA GLY A 200 -1.41 5.30 17.36
C GLY A 200 -1.92 3.87 17.36
N PHE A 201 -1.75 3.17 16.25
CA PHE A 201 -2.11 1.76 16.11
C PHE A 201 -0.89 0.93 15.77
N LYS A 202 -0.77 -0.23 16.43
CA LYS A 202 0.20 -1.27 16.13
C LYS A 202 -0.51 -2.59 15.91
N ASN A 203 -0.22 -3.27 14.80
CA ASN A 203 -0.73 -4.60 14.52
C ASN A 203 0.21 -5.67 15.07
N VAL A 204 -0.34 -6.82 15.41
CA VAL A 204 0.44 -8.02 15.80
C VAL A 204 1.44 -8.44 14.71
N LYS A 205 1.07 -8.27 13.44
CA LYS A 205 1.88 -8.59 12.27
C LYS A 205 1.84 -7.42 11.31
N GLU A 206 3.00 -7.10 10.76
CA GLU A 206 3.17 -6.07 9.75
C GLU A 206 2.31 -6.34 8.51
N SER A 207 2.00 -5.30 7.74
CA SER A 207 1.28 -5.44 6.48
C SER A 207 2.09 -6.26 5.49
N ASP A 208 1.41 -7.15 4.77
CA ASP A 208 2.06 -7.99 3.79
C ASP A 208 2.29 -7.22 2.49
N LYS A 209 3.49 -6.66 2.41
CA LYS A 209 3.93 -5.85 1.28
C LYS A 209 4.41 -6.66 0.08
N VAL A 210 4.44 -8.00 0.10
CA VAL A 210 5.05 -8.79 -1.00
C VAL A 210 4.15 -9.91 -1.53
N SER A 211 3.39 -10.63 -0.71
CA SER A 211 2.62 -11.80 -1.18
C SER A 211 1.60 -11.46 -2.28
N GLY A 212 1.07 -10.22 -2.28
CA GLY A 212 0.21 -9.75 -3.36
C GLY A 212 0.85 -9.79 -4.75
N ILE A 213 2.19 -9.67 -4.85
CA ILE A 213 2.93 -9.86 -6.10
C ILE A 213 2.83 -11.31 -6.57
N ILE A 214 3.01 -12.26 -5.65
CA ILE A 214 2.99 -13.68 -5.98
C ILE A 214 1.58 -14.12 -6.40
N ASP A 215 0.55 -13.56 -5.77
CA ASP A 215 -0.82 -13.85 -6.19
C ASP A 215 -1.16 -13.17 -7.52
N GLY A 216 -0.68 -11.95 -7.77
CA GLY A 216 -0.76 -11.30 -9.08
C GLY A 216 -0.10 -12.13 -10.17
N PHE A 217 1.13 -12.60 -9.91
CA PHE A 217 1.87 -13.50 -10.80
C PHE A 217 1.12 -14.79 -11.09
N LYS A 218 0.63 -15.51 -10.06
CA LYS A 218 -0.13 -16.76 -10.25
C LYS A 218 -1.40 -16.55 -11.08
N LYS A 219 -2.07 -15.41 -10.93
CA LYS A 219 -3.24 -15.06 -11.75
C LYS A 219 -2.82 -14.81 -13.19
N ALA A 220 -1.78 -14.00 -13.39
CA ALA A 220 -1.26 -13.66 -14.71
C ALA A 220 -0.82 -14.89 -15.52
N VAL A 221 -0.13 -15.84 -14.89
CA VAL A 221 0.32 -17.08 -15.56
C VAL A 221 -0.86 -17.84 -16.18
N LYS A 222 -2.04 -17.81 -15.56
CA LYS A 222 -3.24 -18.52 -16.05
C LYS A 222 -3.89 -17.86 -17.26
N GLN A 223 -3.53 -16.62 -17.57
CA GLN A 223 -4.01 -15.85 -18.73
C GLN A 223 -3.04 -15.95 -19.92
N LEU A 224 -1.78 -16.30 -19.68
CA LEU A 224 -0.80 -16.49 -20.74
C LEU A 224 -1.03 -17.81 -21.50
N PRO A 225 -0.89 -17.82 -22.84
CA PRO A 225 -0.96 -19.03 -23.66
C PRO A 225 0.06 -20.09 -23.25
N GLU A 226 -0.28 -21.38 -23.42
CA GLU A 226 0.63 -22.50 -23.06
C GLU A 226 1.86 -22.61 -23.97
N GLU A 227 1.74 -22.04 -25.17
CA GLU A 227 2.79 -22.06 -26.19
C GLU A 227 3.98 -21.19 -25.76
N GLY A 228 3.72 -20.06 -25.07
CA GLY A 228 4.73 -19.05 -24.81
C GLY A 228 5.30 -18.44 -26.10
N PRO A 229 6.15 -17.39 -26.02
CA PRO A 229 6.74 -16.84 -24.81
C PRO A 229 5.86 -15.78 -24.13
N GLY A 230 5.81 -15.81 -22.79
CA GLY A 230 4.97 -14.92 -21.98
C GLY A 230 5.77 -13.97 -21.09
N VAL A 231 5.32 -12.72 -21.01
CA VAL A 231 5.83 -11.69 -20.08
C VAL A 231 4.75 -11.35 -19.07
N VAL A 232 5.13 -11.15 -17.80
CA VAL A 232 4.22 -10.59 -16.80
C VAL A 232 4.75 -9.24 -16.33
N TRP A 233 3.90 -8.22 -16.38
CA TRP A 233 4.18 -6.88 -15.87
C TRP A 233 3.33 -6.60 -14.64
N ILE A 234 3.95 -6.49 -13.46
CA ILE A 234 3.25 -6.18 -12.21
C ILE A 234 3.61 -4.77 -11.76
N LYS A 235 2.62 -3.89 -11.72
CA LYS A 235 2.75 -2.57 -11.10
C LYS A 235 2.62 -2.69 -9.60
N VAL A 236 3.67 -2.29 -8.90
CA VAL A 236 3.69 -2.11 -7.45
C VAL A 236 3.33 -0.65 -7.17
N PRO A 237 2.29 -0.38 -6.37
CA PRO A 237 1.86 0.99 -6.11
C PRO A 237 2.99 1.88 -5.63
N ASP A 238 2.98 3.11 -6.13
CA ASP A 238 3.93 4.13 -5.74
C ASP A 238 3.86 4.28 -4.20
N ASN A 239 5.02 4.31 -3.56
CA ASN A 239 5.20 4.40 -2.11
C ASN A 239 4.87 3.16 -1.27
N ALA A 240 4.40 2.04 -1.85
CA ALA A 240 4.07 0.83 -1.08
C ALA A 240 5.25 0.34 -0.20
N TRP A 241 6.47 0.59 -0.66
CA TRP A 241 7.70 0.11 -0.05
C TRP A 241 8.63 1.21 0.50
N ASN A 242 8.16 2.45 0.65
CA ASN A 242 9.03 3.57 1.03
C ASN A 242 9.83 3.37 2.32
N ASP A 243 9.27 2.65 3.29
CA ASP A 243 9.98 2.38 4.56
C ASP A 243 11.14 1.39 4.41
N ASN A 244 11.12 0.52 3.40
CA ASN A 244 12.12 -0.54 3.22
C ASN A 244 12.14 -1.07 1.78
N LEU A 245 12.45 -0.20 0.84
CA LEU A 245 12.36 -0.46 -0.59
C LEU A 245 13.22 -1.64 -1.01
N GLU A 246 14.50 -1.60 -0.67
CA GLU A 246 15.50 -2.60 -1.07
C GLU A 246 15.14 -4.00 -0.54
N LYS A 247 14.83 -4.14 0.75
CA LYS A 247 14.42 -5.41 1.34
C LYS A 247 13.15 -5.96 0.65
N SER A 248 12.16 -5.11 0.38
CA SER A 248 10.92 -5.53 -0.26
C SER A 248 11.15 -6.02 -1.69
N PHE A 249 12.06 -5.38 -2.43
CA PHE A 249 12.48 -5.83 -3.76
C PHE A 249 13.20 -7.18 -3.72
N LEU A 250 14.16 -7.35 -2.81
CA LEU A 250 14.91 -8.60 -2.65
C LEU A 250 13.98 -9.77 -2.24
N GLU A 251 13.03 -9.53 -1.34
CA GLU A 251 12.03 -10.51 -0.95
C GLU A 251 11.11 -10.88 -2.12
N ALA A 252 10.63 -9.88 -2.87
CA ALA A 252 9.80 -10.12 -4.06
C ALA A 252 10.56 -10.90 -5.13
N GLU A 253 11.82 -10.55 -5.37
CA GLU A 253 12.71 -11.25 -6.31
C GLU A 253 12.90 -12.71 -5.92
N ALA A 254 13.26 -12.96 -4.65
CA ALA A 254 13.47 -14.31 -4.14
C ALA A 254 12.20 -15.17 -4.25
N LEU A 255 11.04 -14.60 -3.88
CA LEU A 255 9.77 -15.30 -3.99
C LEU A 255 9.37 -15.57 -5.44
N LEU A 256 9.60 -14.64 -6.38
CA LEU A 256 9.36 -14.86 -7.81
C LEU A 256 10.30 -15.93 -8.38
N LYS A 257 11.60 -15.86 -8.07
CA LYS A 257 12.59 -16.87 -8.47
C LYS A 257 12.18 -18.27 -7.98
N SER A 258 11.64 -18.37 -6.76
CA SER A 258 11.13 -19.64 -6.22
C SER A 258 9.95 -20.23 -7.02
N LYS A 259 9.30 -19.44 -7.89
CA LYS A 259 8.23 -19.91 -8.78
C LYS A 259 8.73 -20.41 -10.14
N PHE A 260 10.00 -20.19 -10.47
CA PHE A 260 10.64 -20.66 -11.70
C PHE A 260 11.47 -21.93 -11.48
N THR A 261 10.93 -22.87 -10.71
CA THR A 261 11.54 -24.20 -10.55
C THR A 261 11.33 -25.05 -11.80
N LYS A 262 12.16 -26.08 -12.00
CA LYS A 262 12.10 -26.94 -13.19
C LYS A 262 10.70 -27.51 -13.39
N GLY A 263 10.10 -27.25 -14.55
CA GLY A 263 8.77 -27.72 -14.91
C GLY A 263 7.60 -26.86 -14.40
N GLN A 264 7.85 -25.75 -13.71
CA GLN A 264 6.81 -24.82 -13.25
C GLN A 264 6.83 -23.51 -14.03
N ASN A 265 5.64 -22.98 -14.32
CA ASN A 265 5.44 -21.68 -14.96
C ASN A 265 6.28 -21.48 -16.24
N THR A 266 6.52 -22.57 -16.99
CA THR A 266 7.42 -22.60 -18.16
C THR A 266 6.94 -21.73 -19.31
N ARG A 267 5.65 -21.35 -19.34
CA ARG A 267 5.10 -20.38 -20.30
C ARG A 267 5.54 -18.94 -20.06
N VAL A 268 6.09 -18.62 -18.88
CA VAL A 268 6.56 -17.29 -18.54
C VAL A 268 8.08 -17.24 -18.69
N ASN A 269 8.54 -16.23 -19.42
CA ASN A 269 9.94 -15.98 -19.67
C ASN A 269 10.51 -14.95 -18.69
N VAL A 270 9.75 -13.90 -18.40
CA VAL A 270 10.19 -12.82 -17.51
C VAL A 270 9.02 -12.19 -16.77
N VAL A 271 9.28 -11.79 -15.53
CA VAL A 271 8.38 -10.97 -14.72
C VAL A 271 9.07 -9.63 -14.46
N HIS A 272 8.41 -8.54 -14.83
CA HIS A 272 8.83 -7.19 -14.50
C HIS A 272 7.99 -6.65 -13.35
N LEU A 273 8.64 -6.22 -12.29
CA LEU A 273 8.03 -5.45 -11.21
C LEU A 273 8.40 -3.98 -11.42
N LEU A 274 7.39 -3.12 -11.53
CA LEU A 274 7.59 -1.68 -11.73
C LEU A 274 6.97 -0.90 -10.57
N THR A 275 7.74 0.03 -10.00
CA THR A 275 7.23 1.09 -9.12
C THR A 275 7.87 2.42 -9.51
N ARG A 276 7.29 3.54 -9.06
CA ARG A 276 7.86 4.86 -9.30
C ARG A 276 8.26 5.50 -7.98
N LEU A 277 9.48 6.02 -7.93
CA LEU A 277 9.97 6.80 -6.80
C LEU A 277 9.85 8.28 -7.13
N ILE A 278 9.24 9.04 -6.22
CA ILE A 278 9.25 10.49 -6.27
C ILE A 278 10.53 10.96 -5.59
N HIS A 279 11.36 11.71 -6.31
CA HIS A 279 12.53 12.36 -5.73
C HIS A 279 12.53 13.85 -6.06
N LYS A 280 13.09 14.63 -5.15
CA LYS A 280 13.28 16.06 -5.35
C LYS A 280 14.46 16.28 -6.27
N ILE A 281 14.28 17.11 -7.28
CA ILE A 281 15.38 17.66 -8.08
C ILE A 281 15.62 19.06 -7.54
N GLU A 282 16.83 19.30 -7.07
CA GLU A 282 17.36 20.63 -6.76
C GLU A 282 18.66 20.79 -7.53
N ASN A 283 18.61 21.55 -8.63
CA ASN A 283 19.81 22.07 -9.29
C ASN A 283 19.58 23.56 -9.63
N GLU A 284 20.65 24.25 -10.05
CA GLU A 284 20.63 25.71 -10.25
C GLU A 284 19.54 26.20 -11.21
N GLU A 285 19.07 25.34 -12.13
CA GLU A 285 18.10 25.67 -13.17
C GLU A 285 16.71 25.07 -12.92
N ASN A 286 16.58 24.01 -12.12
CA ASN A 286 15.33 23.28 -11.90
C ASN A 286 15.16 22.90 -10.42
N ASN A 287 14.08 23.42 -9.84
CA ASN A 287 13.54 22.95 -8.58
C ASN A 287 12.20 22.24 -8.86
N GLY A 288 12.10 20.97 -8.50
CA GLY A 288 10.88 20.21 -8.75
C GLY A 288 10.86 18.80 -8.17
N LEU A 289 9.80 18.07 -8.51
CA LEU A 289 9.67 16.64 -8.24
C LEU A 289 9.80 15.88 -9.55
N SER A 290 10.53 14.77 -9.54
CA SER A 290 10.65 13.87 -10.68
C SER A 290 10.33 12.44 -10.28
N TYR A 291 9.73 11.72 -11.23
CA TYR A 291 9.45 10.30 -11.11
C TYR A 291 10.64 9.52 -11.69
N LYS A 292 11.27 8.70 -10.86
CA LYS A 292 12.25 7.72 -11.31
C LYS A 292 11.58 6.34 -11.33
N PRO A 293 11.39 5.72 -12.52
CA PRO A 293 10.92 4.35 -12.57
C PRO A 293 11.98 3.43 -11.99
N LEU A 294 11.54 2.48 -11.16
CA LEU A 294 12.37 1.39 -10.66
C LEU A 294 11.75 0.09 -11.17
N VAL A 295 12.54 -0.63 -11.96
CA VAL A 295 12.12 -1.89 -12.59
C VAL A 295 13.02 -3.00 -12.10
N LEU A 296 12.44 -4.04 -11.52
CA LEU A 296 13.09 -5.32 -11.25
C LEU A 296 12.61 -6.34 -12.28
N SER A 297 13.55 -6.99 -12.95
CA SER A 297 13.26 -8.06 -13.92
C SER A 297 13.72 -9.39 -13.34
N VAL A 298 12.80 -10.37 -13.30
CA VAL A 298 13.09 -11.73 -12.86
C VAL A 298 12.91 -12.67 -14.04
N GLU A 299 14.01 -13.18 -14.56
CA GLU A 299 14.02 -14.10 -15.70
C GLU A 299 13.78 -15.55 -15.26
N ASN A 300 12.96 -16.27 -16.02
CA ASN A 300 12.84 -17.70 -15.91
C ASN A 300 14.01 -18.36 -16.66
N LYS A 301 14.78 -19.20 -15.97
CA LYS A 301 15.91 -19.92 -16.55
C LYS A 301 15.51 -21.13 -17.40
N ASN A 302 14.25 -21.56 -17.31
CA ASN A 302 13.75 -22.76 -18.00
C ASN A 302 12.37 -22.49 -18.66
N PRO A 303 12.23 -21.47 -19.53
CA PRO A 303 11.00 -21.27 -20.26
C PRO A 303 10.84 -22.38 -21.32
N LYS A 304 9.59 -22.68 -21.71
CA LYS A 304 9.26 -23.65 -22.75
C LYS A 304 9.71 -23.16 -24.14
N VAL A 305 9.58 -21.85 -24.37
CA VAL A 305 10.00 -21.15 -25.60
C VAL A 305 10.79 -19.93 -25.18
N ASN A 306 12.01 -19.74 -25.68
CA ASN A 306 12.87 -18.63 -25.29
C ASN A 306 12.74 -17.42 -26.24
N PHE A 307 12.92 -16.21 -25.73
CA PHE A 307 12.86 -14.98 -26.54
C PHE A 307 13.97 -14.88 -27.58
N LEU A 308 15.09 -15.56 -27.33
CA LEU A 308 16.33 -15.44 -28.10
C LEU A 308 16.53 -16.57 -29.12
N GLU A 309 15.65 -17.57 -29.17
CA GLU A 309 15.84 -18.80 -29.97
C GLU A 309 14.84 -18.99 -31.12
N ASN A 310 13.82 -18.14 -31.22
CA ASN A 310 13.00 -18.00 -32.43
C ASN A 310 13.43 -16.76 -33.14
#